data_AF-A0A0A8K5Y2-F1
#
_entry.id   AF-A0A0A8K5Y2-F1
#
_cell.length_a   1.000
_cell.length_b   1.000
_cell.length_c   1.000
_cell.angle_alpha   90.00
_cell.angle_beta   90.00
_cell.angle_gamma   90.00
#
_symmetry.space_group_name_H-M   'P 1'
#
loop_
_entity.id
_entity.type
_entity.pdbx_description
1 polymer ?
#
loop_
_entity_poly.entity_id
_entity_poly.type
_entity_poly.pdbx_seq_one_letter_code
_entity_poly.pdbx_strand_id
1 'polypeptide(L)'
;MRVLSIEELGQKGIRFSRTHIYRLIRKNEFPRPIRLGEQRVAFVEDEIDAWLRSKIEERDSPAEKKEIARRTSQATKMVRKGNASRKSRRAA
;
A
#
# COMPACT_ATOMS: atom_id res chain seq x y z
N MET A 1 15.61 -16.39 -15.10
CA MET A 1 15.89 -15.14 -14.38
C MET A 1 16.09 -14.03 -15.41
N ARG A 2 15.10 -13.16 -15.56
CA ARG A 2 15.14 -12.00 -16.46
C ARG A 2 15.09 -10.72 -15.64
N VAL A 3 15.61 -9.65 -16.21
CA VAL A 3 15.55 -8.31 -15.63
C VAL A 3 14.76 -7.39 -16.54
N LEU A 4 14.01 -6.47 -15.93
CA LEU A 4 13.16 -5.52 -16.62
C LEU A 4 13.72 -4.12 -16.42
N SER A 5 13.90 -3.39 -17.51
CA SER A 5 14.10 -1.95 -17.48
C SER A 5 12.83 -1.22 -17.03
N ILE A 6 12.97 0.07 -16.71
CA ILE A 6 11.83 0.93 -16.37
C ILE A 6 10.77 0.95 -17.48
N GLU A 7 11.19 0.86 -18.75
CA GLU A 7 10.28 0.89 -19.90
C GLU A 7 9.50 -0.43 -20.01
N GLU A 8 10.14 -1.56 -19.70
CA GLU A 8 9.52 -2.89 -19.75
C GLU A 8 8.53 -3.14 -18.60
N LEU A 9 8.60 -2.37 -17.51
CA LEU A 9 7.57 -2.41 -16.45
C LEU A 9 6.15 -2.15 -16.99
N GLY A 10 6.04 -1.35 -18.06
CA GLY A 10 4.76 -1.11 -18.73
C GLY A 10 4.13 -2.36 -19.33
N GLN A 11 4.93 -3.36 -19.73
CA GLN A 11 4.46 -4.64 -20.28
C GLN A 11 3.81 -5.50 -19.19
N LYS A 12 4.27 -5.37 -17.94
CA LYS A 12 3.67 -5.98 -16.74
C LYS A 12 2.45 -5.22 -16.22
N GLY A 13 2.00 -4.18 -16.93
CA GLY A 13 0.86 -3.34 -16.52
C GLY A 13 1.22 -2.18 -15.59
N ILE A 14 2.50 -1.99 -15.26
CA ILE A 14 2.95 -0.92 -14.36
C ILE A 14 3.30 0.32 -15.19
N ARG A 15 2.32 1.16 -15.46
CA ARG A 15 2.47 2.41 -16.24
C ARG A 15 2.68 3.64 -15.36
N PHE A 16 3.62 3.56 -14.44
CA PHE A 16 3.97 4.69 -13.57
C PHE A 16 5.04 5.58 -14.20
N SER A 17 4.99 6.88 -13.90
CA SER A 17 6.09 7.77 -14.25
C SER A 17 7.35 7.39 -13.47
N ARG A 18 8.53 7.65 -14.05
CA ARG A 18 9.83 7.43 -13.41
C ARG A 18 9.90 8.02 -12.01
N THR A 19 9.46 9.28 -11.86
CA THR A 19 9.43 9.98 -10.57
C THR A 19 8.57 9.26 -9.55
N HIS A 20 7.43 8.70 -9.98
CA HIS A 20 6.56 7.94 -9.08
C HIS A 20 7.23 6.64 -8.64
N ILE A 21 7.83 5.90 -9.57
CA ILE A 21 8.57 4.66 -9.25
C ILE A 21 9.66 4.95 -8.20
N TYR A 22 10.49 5.97 -8.42
CA TYR A 22 11.52 6.33 -7.45
C TYR A 22 10.97 6.80 -6.10
N ARG A 23 9.80 7.45 -6.08
CA ARG A 23 9.11 7.79 -4.82
C ARG A 23 8.67 6.53 -4.07
N LEU A 24 8.13 5.53 -4.77
CA LEU A 24 7.72 4.26 -4.15
C LEU A 24 8.94 3.48 -3.64
N ILE A 25 10.03 3.46 -4.41
CA ILE A 25 11.30 2.85 -3.97
C ILE A 25 11.79 3.53 -2.68
N ARG A 26 11.77 4.86 -2.61
CA ARG A 26 12.15 5.60 -1.38
C ARG A 26 11.26 5.28 -0.18
N LYS A 27 9.99 4.95 -0.43
CA LYS A 27 9.03 4.52 0.59
C LYS A 27 9.13 3.03 0.93
N ASN A 28 10.01 2.27 0.27
CA ASN A 28 10.06 0.80 0.33
C ASN A 28 8.74 0.12 -0.07
N GLU A 29 7.93 0.79 -0.90
CA GLU A 29 6.65 0.30 -1.41
C GLU A 29 6.79 -0.36 -2.80
N PHE A 30 8.00 -0.40 -3.36
CA PHE A 30 8.29 -0.97 -4.68
C PHE A 30 9.61 -1.75 -4.65
N PRO A 31 9.77 -2.82 -5.47
CA PRO A 31 11.01 -3.58 -5.53
C PRO A 31 12.24 -2.72 -5.80
N ARG A 32 13.38 -3.11 -5.21
CA ARG A 32 14.61 -2.32 -5.32
C ARG A 32 15.26 -2.56 -6.69
N PRO A 33 15.70 -1.49 -7.37
CA PRO A 33 16.41 -1.66 -8.63
C PRO A 33 17.82 -2.21 -8.40
N ILE A 34 18.24 -3.07 -9.31
CA ILE A 34 19.63 -3.50 -9.49
C ILE A 34 20.32 -2.54 -10.44
N ARG A 35 21.53 -2.09 -10.08
CA ARG A 35 22.38 -1.30 -10.97
C ARG A 35 23.06 -2.24 -11.96
N LEU A 36 22.73 -2.09 -13.25
CA LEU A 36 23.39 -2.84 -14.33
C LEU A 36 24.62 -2.10 -14.87
N GLY A 37 24.67 -0.79 -14.66
CA GLY A 37 25.80 0.05 -15.03
C GLY A 37 25.63 1.45 -14.46
N GLU A 38 26.47 2.38 -14.90
CA GLU A 38 26.58 3.72 -14.33
C GLU A 38 25.29 4.55 -14.49
N GLN A 39 24.56 4.35 -15.60
CA GLN A 39 23.31 5.06 -15.88
C GLN A 39 22.09 4.14 -16.03
N ARG A 40 22.27 2.82 -15.92
CA ARG A 40 21.20 1.84 -16.17
C ARG A 40 20.85 1.07 -14.92
N VAL A 41 19.56 1.08 -14.61
CA VAL A 41 18.96 0.30 -13.54
C VAL A 41 17.90 -0.65 -14.13
N ALA A 42 17.76 -1.82 -13.52
CA ALA A 42 16.75 -2.79 -13.88
C ALA A 42 16.15 -3.45 -12.63
N PHE A 43 15.02 -4.12 -12.79
CA PHE A 43 14.29 -4.81 -11.73
C PHE A 43 14.30 -6.30 -12.02
N VAL A 44 14.36 -7.14 -10.99
CA VAL A 44 14.21 -8.59 -11.18
C VAL A 44 12.75 -8.87 -11.53
N GLU A 45 12.50 -9.60 -12.62
CA GLU A 45 11.14 -9.91 -13.05
C GLU A 45 10.36 -10.64 -11.96
N ASP A 46 10.98 -11.62 -11.29
CA ASP A 46 10.35 -12.40 -10.22
C ASP A 46 9.96 -11.52 -9.01
N GLU A 47 10.75 -10.49 -8.68
CA GLU A 47 10.41 -9.55 -7.59
C GLU A 47 9.22 -8.66 -7.97
N ILE A 48 9.14 -8.24 -9.23
CA ILE A 48 8.01 -7.47 -9.74
C ILE A 48 6.73 -8.30 -9.72
N ASP A 49 6.80 -9.55 -10.18
CA ASP A 49 5.66 -10.46 -10.16
C ASP A 49 5.21 -10.78 -8.72
N ALA A 50 6.16 -10.99 -7.79
CA ALA A 50 5.86 -11.16 -6.37
C ALA A 50 5.20 -9.92 -5.75
N TRP A 51 5.68 -8.73 -6.09
CA TRP A 51 5.10 -7.47 -5.64
C TRP A 51 3.66 -7.27 -6.16
N LEU A 52 3.42 -7.57 -7.45
CA LEU A 52 2.07 -7.53 -8.02
C LEU A 52 1.13 -8.52 -7.33
N ARG A 53 1.59 -9.75 -7.08
CA ARG A 53 0.83 -10.76 -6.33
C ARG A 53 0.50 -10.28 -4.93
N SER A 54 1.46 -9.69 -4.21
CA SER A 54 1.23 -9.12 -2.88
C SER A 54 0.17 -8.01 -2.92
N LYS A 55 0.13 -7.17 -3.96
CA LYS A 55 -0.92 -6.15 -4.12
C LYS A 55 -2.31 -6.72 -4.42
N ILE A 56 -2.36 -7.80 -5.19
CA ILE A 56 -3.62 -8.52 -5.44
C ILE A 56 -4.10 -9.18 -4.15
N GLU A 57 -3.21 -9.82 -3.40
CA GLU A 57 -3.52 -10.45 -2.12
C GLU A 57 -3.95 -9.42 -1.07
N GLU A 58 -3.28 -8.27 -0.96
CA GLU A 58 -3.68 -7.15 -0.10
C GLU A 58 -5.11 -6.68 -0.42
N ARG A 59 -5.43 -6.53 -1.72
CA ARG A 59 -6.79 -6.19 -2.19
C ARG A 59 -7.83 -7.27 -1.85
N ASP A 60 -7.48 -8.53 -2.07
CA ASP A 60 -8.39 -9.67 -1.95
C ASP A 60 -8.48 -10.18 -0.50
N SER A 61 -7.54 -9.79 0.36
CA SER A 61 -7.51 -10.23 1.74
C SER A 61 -8.62 -9.54 2.55
N PRO A 62 -9.52 -10.32 3.18
CA PRO A 62 -10.61 -9.78 3.99
C PRO A 62 -10.14 -9.15 5.32
N ALA A 63 -8.84 -9.24 5.65
CA ALA A 63 -8.27 -8.72 6.88
C ALA A 63 -8.25 -7.18 6.91
N GLU A 64 -7.98 -6.51 5.78
CA GLU A 64 -7.93 -5.06 5.71
C GLU A 64 -9.33 -4.44 5.82
N LYS A 65 -10.34 -5.12 5.23
CA LYS A 65 -11.76 -4.78 5.42
C LYS A 65 -12.19 -4.92 6.89
N LYS A 66 -11.70 -5.96 7.59
CA LYS A 66 -11.99 -6.17 9.03
C LYS A 66 -11.28 -5.14 9.92
N GLU A 67 -10.06 -4.73 9.59
CA GLU A 67 -9.29 -3.78 10.40
C GLU A 67 -9.79 -2.33 10.25
N ILE A 68 -10.18 -1.93 9.03
CA ILE A 68 -10.86 -0.64 8.78
C ILE A 68 -12.23 -0.61 9.47
N ALA A 69 -12.99 -1.71 9.40
CA ALA A 69 -14.26 -1.86 10.12
C ALA A 69 -14.09 -1.84 11.65
N ARG A 70 -13.02 -2.44 12.19
CA ARG A 70 -12.69 -2.40 13.63
C ARG A 70 -12.34 -0.99 14.09
N ARG A 71 -11.51 -0.26 13.33
CA ARG A 71 -11.11 1.12 13.64
C ARG A 71 -12.29 2.10 13.61
N THR A 72 -13.18 1.98 12.63
CA THR A 72 -14.42 2.79 12.56
C THR A 72 -15.42 2.43 13.67
N SER A 73 -15.53 1.15 14.04
CA SER A 73 -16.37 0.71 15.16
C SER A 73 -15.87 1.23 16.51
N GLN A 74 -14.56 1.29 16.72
CA GLN A 74 -13.94 1.79 17.95
C GLN A 74 -14.13 3.31 18.11
N ALA A 75 -13.99 4.08 17.02
CA ALA A 75 -14.27 5.51 17.00
C ALA A 75 -15.74 5.83 17.31
N THR A 76 -16.69 5.09 16.72
CA THR A 76 -18.13 5.28 16.97
C THR A 76 -18.52 4.96 18.42
N LYS A 77 -17.89 3.95 19.03
CA LYS A 77 -18.13 3.55 20.43
C LYS A 77 -17.64 4.61 21.44
N MET A 78 -16.53 5.29 21.15
CA MET A 78 -16.02 6.40 21.99
C MET A 78 -16.93 7.63 21.96
N VAL A 79 -17.49 7.98 20.80
CA VAL A 79 -18.43 9.10 20.65
C VAL A 79 -19.73 8.86 21.43
N ARG A 80 -20.30 7.63 21.38
CA ARG A 80 -21.51 7.28 22.14
C ARG A 80 -21.31 7.34 23.66
N LYS A 81 -20.15 6.89 24.16
CA LYS A 81 -19.82 6.95 25.60
C LYS A 81 -19.67 8.40 26.08
N GLY A 82 -19.07 9.28 25.27
CA GLY A 82 -18.98 10.71 25.55
C GLY A 82 -20.33 11.43 25.56
N ASN A 83 -21.24 11.10 24.62
CA ASN A 83 -22.58 11.70 24.58
C ASN A 83 -23.50 11.23 25.72
N ALA A 84 -23.40 9.95 26.13
CA ALA A 84 -24.16 9.44 27.28
C ALA A 84 -23.77 10.14 28.60
N SER A 85 -22.48 10.44 28.79
CA SER A 85 -21.98 11.14 29.97
C SER A 85 -22.34 12.63 30.02
N ARG A 86 -22.56 13.28 28.88
CA ARG A 86 -23.03 14.69 28.82
C ARG A 86 -24.53 14.82 29.07
N LYS A 87 -25.33 13.83 28.67
CA LYS A 87 -26.79 13.86 28.83
C LYS A 87 -27.23 13.75 30.30
N SER A 88 -26.49 13.02 31.14
CA SER A 88 -26.80 12.88 32.56
C SER A 88 -26.48 14.12 33.41
N ARG A 89 -25.47 14.91 33.01
CA ARG A 89 -25.07 16.15 33.71
C ARG A 89 -25.98 17.36 33.46
N ARG A 90 -26.86 17.29 32.46
CA ARG A 90 -27.81 18.37 32.12
C ARG A 90 -29.20 18.20 32.77
N ALA A 91 -29.43 17.09 33.46
CA ALA A 91 -30.72 16.72 34.05
C ALA A 91 -30.73 16.79 35.60
N ALA A 92 -29.68 17.36 36.20
CA ALA A 92 -29.55 17.64 37.63
C ALA A 92 -29.26 19.14 37.79
#